data_AF-A0A8T3YLG0-F1
#
_entry.id   AF-A0A8T3YLG0-F1
#
_cell.length_a   1.000
_cell.length_b   1.000
_cell.length_c   1.000
_cell.angle_alpha   90.00
_cell.angle_beta   90.00
_cell.angle_gamma   90.00
#
_symmetry.space_group_name_H-M   'P 1'
#
loop_
_entity.id
_entity.type
_entity.pdbx_description
1 polymer ?
#
loop_
_entity_poly.entity_id
_entity_poly.type
_entity_poly.pdbx_seq_one_letter_code
_entity_poly.pdbx_strand_id
1 'polypeptide(L)'
;MKAVFQITTLENDWRPPFRKTKETLEFEVSDGDEFDRIVGNGNDEAVFQLLQAMGDRAKLRYSRLFTLKEPMELGGREKTVVLPKGTEATLTYLWGEKGITKKIAYTGITSGKPETDSEEEEEDEDEDSEDEDTEEEPSETGQEEAPGEGTEDSPEPGPDEPQDK
;
A
#
# COMPACT_ATOMS: atom_id res chain seq x y z
N MET A 1 -4.30 -22.75 -14.60
CA MET A 1 -4.58 -22.53 -13.17
C MET A 1 -4.63 -21.03 -12.97
N LYS A 2 -5.59 -20.52 -12.21
CA LYS A 2 -5.67 -19.08 -11.92
C LYS A 2 -5.48 -18.87 -10.44
N ALA A 3 -4.64 -17.91 -10.08
CA ALA A 3 -4.51 -17.45 -8.71
C ALA A 3 -5.61 -16.43 -8.44
N VAL A 4 -6.13 -16.45 -7.22
CA VAL A 4 -7.16 -15.52 -6.75
C VAL A 4 -6.55 -14.60 -5.71
N PHE A 5 -6.80 -13.31 -5.90
CA PHE A 5 -6.35 -12.26 -5.01
C PHE A 5 -7.52 -11.39 -4.61
N GLN A 6 -7.57 -11.05 -3.33
CA GLN A 6 -8.47 -10.03 -2.81
C GLN A 6 -7.66 -8.76 -2.60
N ILE A 7 -8.05 -7.68 -3.27
CA ILE A 7 -7.41 -6.37 -3.13
C ILE A 7 -8.39 -5.44 -2.45
N THR A 8 -7.99 -4.88 -1.30
CA THR A 8 -8.69 -3.79 -0.65
C THR A 8 -7.96 -2.48 -0.92
N THR A 9 -8.60 -1.56 -1.63
CA THR A 9 -8.11 -0.21 -1.87
C THR A 9 -8.72 0.73 -0.84
N LEU A 10 -7.87 1.49 -0.15
CA LEU A 10 -8.24 2.57 0.75
C LEU A 10 -7.72 3.87 0.15
N GLU A 11 -8.61 4.73 -0.27
CA GLU A 11 -8.28 6.07 -0.76
C GLU A 11 -8.58 7.11 0.32
N ASN A 12 -7.67 8.05 0.50
CA ASN A 12 -7.81 9.15 1.44
C ASN A 12 -7.50 10.46 0.73
N ASP A 13 -8.52 11.31 0.56
CA ASP A 13 -8.36 12.64 -0.02
C ASP A 13 -7.60 13.54 0.96
N TRP A 14 -6.50 14.15 0.53
CA TRP A 14 -5.69 15.04 1.38
C TRP A 14 -6.12 16.50 1.29
N ARG A 15 -7.14 16.80 0.48
CA ARG A 15 -7.72 18.14 0.37
C ARG A 15 -9.12 18.13 0.95
N PRO A 16 -9.53 19.22 1.64
CA PRO A 16 -10.91 19.39 2.07
C PRO A 16 -11.88 19.36 0.89
N PRO A 17 -13.07 18.76 1.05
CA PRO A 17 -13.49 17.98 2.22
C PRO A 17 -12.74 16.65 2.30
N PHE A 18 -12.20 16.31 3.47
CA PHE A 18 -11.46 15.06 3.67
C PHE A 18 -12.41 13.87 3.55
N ARG A 19 -12.19 13.01 2.55
CA ARG A 19 -12.99 11.81 2.31
C ARG A 19 -12.11 10.58 2.35
N LYS A 20 -12.70 9.47 2.84
CA LYS A 20 -12.07 8.15 2.85
C LYS A 20 -12.99 7.17 2.15
N THR A 21 -12.47 6.52 1.12
CA THR A 21 -13.19 5.49 0.38
C THR A 21 -12.50 4.16 0.57
N LYS A 22 -13.28 3.08 0.71
CA LYS A 22 -12.77 1.72 0.81
C LYS A 22 -13.51 0.85 -0.19
N GLU A 23 -12.75 0.17 -1.03
CA GLU A 23 -13.26 -0.75 -2.03
C GLU A 23 -12.51 -2.08 -1.92
N THR A 24 -13.22 -3.20 -2.10
CA THR A 24 -12.60 -4.53 -2.10
C THR A 24 -13.01 -5.27 -3.36
N LEU A 25 -12.02 -5.68 -4.16
CA LEU A 25 -12.21 -6.37 -5.43
C LEU A 25 -11.48 -7.72 -5.42
N GLU A 26 -12.08 -8.72 -6.06
CA GLU A 26 -11.46 -10.02 -6.29
C GLU A 26 -10.93 -10.11 -7.73
N PHE A 27 -9.70 -10.63 -7.88
CA PHE A 27 -9.05 -10.80 -9.16
C PHE A 27 -8.64 -12.26 -9.37
N GLU A 28 -9.14 -12.86 -10.44
CA GLU A 28 -8.63 -14.12 -10.97
C GLU A 28 -7.57 -13.87 -12.06
N VAL A 29 -6.32 -14.22 -11.79
CA VAL A 29 -5.19 -13.93 -12.69
C VAL A 29 -4.36 -15.16 -13.03
N SER A 30 -3.86 -15.20 -14.26
CA SER A 30 -2.92 -16.23 -14.71
C SER A 30 -1.48 -15.75 -14.56
N ASP A 31 -0.53 -16.68 -14.56
CA ASP A 31 0.89 -16.34 -14.50
C ASP A 31 1.29 -15.42 -15.66
N GLY A 32 1.93 -14.30 -15.34
CA GLY A 32 2.35 -13.25 -16.27
C GLY A 32 1.36 -12.09 -16.39
N ASP A 33 0.11 -12.26 -15.96
CA ASP A 33 -0.92 -11.24 -16.10
C ASP A 33 -0.73 -10.08 -15.10
N GLU A 34 -1.06 -8.89 -15.59
CA GLU A 34 -1.12 -7.66 -14.80
C GLU A 34 -2.57 -7.43 -14.34
N PHE A 35 -2.73 -6.99 -13.10
CA PHE A 35 -4.05 -6.75 -12.50
C PHE A 35 -3.99 -5.63 -11.49
N ASP A 36 -5.16 -5.05 -11.24
CA ASP A 36 -5.35 -3.79 -10.50
C ASP A 36 -4.61 -2.62 -11.16
N ARG A 37 -5.29 -1.48 -11.28
CA ARG A 37 -4.75 -0.28 -11.91
C ARG A 37 -5.05 0.91 -11.03
N ILE A 38 -4.18 1.91 -11.11
CA ILE A 38 -4.47 3.21 -10.53
C ILE A 38 -4.91 4.11 -11.65
N VAL A 39 -6.10 4.65 -11.47
CA VAL A 39 -6.67 5.63 -12.37
C VAL A 39 -6.57 6.97 -11.65
N GLY A 40 -5.65 7.82 -12.09
CA GLY A 40 -5.50 9.16 -11.50
C GLY A 40 -4.07 9.69 -11.52
N ASN A 41 -3.92 10.99 -11.21
CA ASN A 41 -2.63 11.69 -11.09
C ASN A 41 -1.70 11.54 -12.30
N GLY A 42 -2.26 11.32 -13.50
CA GLY A 42 -1.49 11.14 -14.75
C GLY A 42 -0.75 9.80 -14.86
N ASN A 43 -1.03 8.83 -13.98
CA ASN A 43 -0.48 7.48 -14.07
C ASN A 43 -1.59 6.49 -14.43
N ASP A 44 -1.29 5.59 -15.36
CA ASP A 44 -2.08 4.39 -15.70
C ASP A 44 -1.09 3.22 -15.76
N GLU A 45 -0.56 2.87 -14.58
CA GLU A 45 0.38 1.76 -14.40
C GLU A 45 -0.34 0.65 -13.63
N ALA A 46 -0.16 -0.61 -14.06
CA ALA A 46 -0.64 -1.75 -13.31
C ALA A 46 0.07 -1.84 -11.96
N VAL A 47 -0.69 -2.11 -10.90
CA VAL A 47 -0.14 -2.14 -9.54
C VAL A 47 0.54 -3.47 -9.29
N PHE A 48 -0.06 -4.57 -9.76
CA PHE A 48 0.45 -5.91 -9.53
C PHE A 48 0.62 -6.67 -10.83
N GLN A 49 1.65 -7.51 -10.87
CA GLN A 49 1.82 -8.53 -11.89
C GLN A 49 2.09 -9.87 -11.21
N LEU A 50 1.33 -10.90 -11.58
CA LEU A 50 1.61 -12.25 -11.12
C LEU A 50 2.82 -12.80 -11.86
N LEU A 51 3.92 -13.04 -11.15
CA LEU A 51 5.10 -13.67 -11.74
C LEU A 51 4.97 -15.19 -11.75
N GLN A 52 4.46 -15.75 -10.65
CA GLN A 52 4.33 -17.20 -10.50
C GLN A 52 3.37 -17.57 -9.36
N ALA A 53 2.41 -18.45 -9.63
CA ALA A 53 1.60 -19.13 -8.63
C ALA A 53 2.21 -20.51 -8.27
N MET A 54 2.45 -20.74 -6.97
CA MET A 54 3.06 -21.98 -6.44
C MET A 54 2.09 -22.80 -5.57
N GLY A 55 0.79 -22.49 -5.60
CA GLY A 55 -0.23 -23.18 -4.82
C GLY A 55 -0.35 -22.60 -3.41
N ASP A 56 0.64 -22.86 -2.56
CA ASP A 56 0.70 -22.33 -1.18
C ASP A 56 1.19 -20.89 -1.11
N ARG A 57 1.88 -20.42 -2.16
CA ARG A 57 2.45 -19.07 -2.28
C ARG A 57 2.21 -18.49 -3.66
N ALA A 58 2.24 -17.17 -3.74
CA ALA A 58 2.28 -16.43 -5.00
C ALA A 58 3.46 -15.46 -5.00
N LYS A 59 4.22 -15.42 -6.09
CA LYS A 59 5.26 -14.42 -6.32
C LYS A 59 4.69 -13.33 -7.22
N LEU A 60 4.72 -12.10 -6.73
CA LEU A 60 4.17 -10.93 -7.41
C LEU A 60 5.25 -9.88 -7.60
N ARG A 61 5.18 -9.15 -8.71
CA ARG A 61 5.83 -7.85 -8.87
C ARG A 61 4.82 -6.77 -8.56
N TYR A 62 5.24 -5.71 -7.89
CA TYR A 62 4.40 -4.56 -7.63
C TYR A 62 4.99 -3.28 -8.25
N SER A 63 4.13 -2.31 -8.54
CA SER A 63 4.54 -1.04 -9.14
C SER A 63 5.59 -0.34 -8.29
N ARG A 64 6.55 0.28 -8.97
CA ARG A 64 7.60 1.10 -8.35
C ARG A 64 7.05 2.30 -7.59
N LEU A 65 5.84 2.74 -7.92
CA LEU A 65 5.16 3.86 -7.27
C LEU A 65 4.79 3.53 -5.82
N PHE A 66 4.65 2.23 -5.49
CA PHE A 66 4.26 1.78 -4.16
C PHE A 66 5.45 1.45 -3.27
N THR A 67 5.20 1.68 -1.99
CA THR A 67 6.08 1.23 -0.90
C THR A 67 5.37 0.16 -0.11
N LEU A 68 6.04 -0.98 0.09
CA LEU A 68 5.57 -2.05 0.96
C LEU A 68 5.76 -1.62 2.41
N LYS A 69 4.70 -1.62 3.21
CA LYS A 69 4.73 -1.09 4.58
C LYS A 69 5.42 -2.04 5.56
N GLU A 70 5.28 -3.34 5.37
CA GLU A 70 5.82 -4.36 6.27
C GLU A 70 6.92 -5.16 5.58
N PRO A 71 8.02 -5.47 6.29
CA PRO A 71 9.10 -6.30 5.75
C PRO A 71 8.60 -7.73 5.58
N MET A 72 8.09 -8.04 4.39
CA MET A 72 7.85 -9.42 3.96
C MET A 72 9.10 -9.98 3.27
N GLU A 73 9.15 -11.28 2.98
CA GLU A 73 10.23 -11.88 2.18
C GLU A 73 10.33 -11.17 0.82
N LEU A 74 11.21 -10.17 0.76
CA LEU A 74 11.51 -9.39 -0.41
C LEU A 74 12.40 -10.22 -1.32
N GLY A 75 11.97 -10.40 -2.57
CA GLY A 75 12.69 -11.19 -3.58
C GLY A 75 13.94 -10.53 -4.16
N GLY A 76 14.66 -9.70 -3.38
CA GLY A 76 15.87 -8.98 -3.80
C GLY A 76 15.67 -7.47 -4.00
N ARG A 77 16.48 -6.86 -4.87
CA ARG A 77 16.40 -5.42 -5.24
C ARG A 77 15.19 -5.08 -6.11
N GLU A 78 14.55 -6.09 -6.68
CA GLU A 78 13.37 -5.93 -7.52
C GLU A 78 12.13 -5.82 -6.64
N LYS A 79 11.21 -4.93 -7.02
CA LYS A 79 9.90 -4.69 -6.36
C LYS A 79 9.01 -5.93 -6.47
N THR A 80 9.40 -6.98 -5.74
CA THR A 80 8.78 -8.30 -5.76
C THR A 80 8.50 -8.76 -4.34
N VAL A 81 7.37 -9.43 -4.16
CA VAL A 81 6.90 -9.95 -2.89
C VAL A 81 6.42 -11.39 -3.07
N VAL A 82 6.74 -12.25 -2.11
CA VAL A 82 6.20 -13.60 -2.03
C VAL A 82 5.11 -13.60 -0.97
N LEU A 83 3.85 -13.84 -1.39
CA LEU A 83 2.69 -13.91 -0.51
C LEU A 83 2.34 -15.37 -0.22
N PRO A 84 2.45 -15.83 1.04
CA PRO A 84 1.83 -17.07 1.46
C PRO A 84 0.30 -16.97 1.42
N LYS A 85 -0.36 -18.10 1.15
CA LYS A 85 -1.83 -18.18 1.14
C LYS A 85 -2.40 -17.72 2.49
N GLY A 86 -3.40 -16.84 2.43
CA GLY A 86 -4.06 -16.26 3.60
C GLY A 86 -3.26 -15.15 4.30
N THR A 87 -2.12 -14.74 3.75
CA THR A 87 -1.35 -13.59 4.27
C THR A 87 -1.66 -12.35 3.45
N GLU A 88 -1.81 -11.21 4.13
CA GLU A 88 -1.96 -9.90 3.49
C GLU A 88 -0.62 -9.16 3.41
N ALA A 89 -0.44 -8.39 2.34
CA ALA A 89 0.60 -7.38 2.25
C ALA A 89 -0.02 -6.01 2.03
N THR A 90 0.51 -5.01 2.73
CA THR A 90 0.04 -3.63 2.64
C THR A 90 1.04 -2.79 1.85
N LEU A 91 0.57 -2.18 0.77
CA LEU A 91 1.32 -1.26 -0.06
C LEU A 91 0.69 0.14 0.03
N THR A 92 1.51 1.17 0.06
CA THR A 92 1.05 2.55 0.14
C THR A 92 1.70 3.41 -0.95
N TYR A 93 0.88 4.24 -1.57
CA TYR A 93 1.23 5.29 -2.50
C TYR A 93 0.89 6.63 -1.87
N LEU A 94 1.92 7.45 -1.66
CA LEU A 94 1.86 8.71 -0.93
C LEU A 94 2.09 9.92 -1.84
N TRP A 95 1.82 9.78 -3.15
CA TRP A 95 2.07 10.87 -4.11
C TRP A 95 0.78 11.44 -4.67
N GLY A 96 0.78 12.76 -4.88
CA GLY A 96 -0.33 13.50 -5.47
C GLY A 96 -1.34 14.00 -4.43
N GLU A 97 -2.61 14.11 -4.84
CA GLU A 97 -3.68 14.76 -4.05
C GLU A 97 -4.42 13.80 -3.12
N LYS A 98 -4.18 12.50 -3.26
CA LYS A 98 -4.80 11.41 -2.52
C LYS A 98 -3.74 10.43 -2.04
N GLY A 99 -3.89 9.92 -0.83
CA GLY A 99 -3.13 8.78 -0.34
C GLY A 99 -3.87 7.48 -0.68
N ILE A 100 -3.21 6.56 -1.37
CA ILE A 100 -3.80 5.27 -1.76
C ILE A 100 -3.07 4.16 -1.00
N THR A 101 -3.81 3.36 -0.23
CA THR A 101 -3.28 2.16 0.42
C THR A 101 -3.97 0.93 -0.17
N LYS A 102 -3.20 0.00 -0.70
CA LYS A 102 -3.69 -1.26 -1.26
C LYS A 102 -3.24 -2.41 -0.38
N LYS A 103 -4.19 -3.18 0.11
CA LYS A 103 -3.96 -4.44 0.81
C LYS A 103 -4.25 -5.58 -0.14
N ILE A 104 -3.26 -6.42 -0.41
CA ILE A 104 -3.39 -7.59 -1.26
C ILE A 104 -3.30 -8.86 -0.43
N ALA A 105 -4.30 -9.74 -0.57
CA ALA A 105 -4.32 -11.05 0.07
C ALA A 105 -4.41 -12.15 -0.99
N TYR A 106 -3.52 -13.14 -0.90
CA TYR A 106 -3.55 -14.31 -1.78
C TYR A 106 -4.49 -15.38 -1.21
N THR A 107 -5.59 -15.66 -1.88
CA THR A 107 -6.64 -16.57 -1.38
C THR A 107 -6.46 -18.02 -1.88
N GLY A 108 -5.71 -18.23 -2.96
CA GLY A 108 -5.32 -19.56 -3.45
C GLY A 108 -5.38 -19.71 -4.97
N ILE A 109 -5.41 -20.96 -5.44
CA ILE A 109 -5.57 -21.28 -6.87
C ILE A 109 -6.95 -21.87 -7.09
N THR A 110 -7.69 -21.38 -8.09
CA THR A 110 -8.93 -22.02 -8.55
C THR A 110 -8.65 -22.92 -9.76
N SER A 111 -9.24 -24.12 -9.71
CA SER A 111 -9.32 -25.04 -10.84
C SER A 111 -10.62 -24.74 -11.56
N GLY A 112 -10.61 -23.65 -12.34
CA GLY A 112 -11.79 -22.95 -12.87
C GLY A 112 -13.06 -23.77 -13.13
N LYS A 113 -14.16 -23.29 -12.56
CA LYS A 113 -15.40 -23.08 -13.30
C LYS A 113 -15.83 -21.62 -13.00
N PRO A 114 -15.96 -20.76 -14.00
CA PRO A 114 -16.24 -19.34 -13.76
C PRO A 114 -17.67 -19.18 -13.25
N GLU A 115 -17.84 -18.74 -12.01
CA GLU A 115 -19.08 -18.14 -11.52
C GLU A 115 -18.81 -16.64 -11.44
N THR A 116 -19.28 -15.92 -12.46
CA THR A 116 -19.19 -14.47 -12.56
C THR A 116 -20.32 -13.90 -11.71
N ASP A 117 -20.01 -13.59 -10.45
CA ASP A 117 -20.91 -12.87 -9.54
C ASP A 117 -20.31 -11.48 -9.32
N SER A 118 -20.47 -10.62 -10.32
CA SER A 118 -20.37 -9.18 -10.14
C SER A 118 -21.79 -8.69 -9.87
N GLU A 119 -22.19 -8.71 -8.60
CA GLU A 119 -23.30 -7.88 -8.11
C GLU A 119 -22.82 -6.42 -8.13
N GLU A 120 -23.22 -5.70 -9.17
CA GLU A 120 -23.30 -4.25 -9.17
C GLU A 120 -24.44 -3.86 -8.20
N GLU A 121 -24.11 -3.58 -6.93
CA GLU A 121 -25.00 -2.86 -6.05
C GLU A 121 -24.92 -1.36 -6.40
N GLU A 122 -25.76 -0.95 -7.35
CA GLU A 122 -26.27 0.41 -7.43
C GLU A 122 -27.29 0.61 -6.30
N GLU A 123 -26.87 1.25 -5.20
CA GLU A 123 -27.80 1.97 -4.32
C GLU A 123 -27.39 3.44 -4.26
N ASP A 124 -27.96 4.19 -5.20
CA ASP A 124 -28.31 5.60 -5.03
C ASP A 124 -29.30 5.71 -3.86
N GLU A 125 -28.89 6.29 -2.74
CA GLU A 125 -29.80 7.04 -1.87
C GLU A 125 -29.15 8.36 -1.45
N ASP A 126 -29.66 9.43 -2.08
CA ASP A 126 -29.66 10.80 -1.59
C ASP A 126 -30.18 10.85 -0.14
N GLU A 127 -29.39 11.34 0.82
CA GLU A 127 -29.95 12.06 1.97
C GLU A 127 -29.07 13.26 2.34
N ASP A 128 -29.51 14.38 1.79
CA ASP A 128 -29.45 15.74 2.31
C ASP A 128 -29.53 15.75 3.86
N SER A 129 -28.50 16.25 4.52
CA SER A 129 -28.65 16.75 5.89
C SER A 129 -27.84 18.01 6.07
N GLU A 130 -28.62 19.06 6.32
CA GLU A 130 -28.31 20.45 6.56
C GLU A 130 -27.42 20.65 7.80
N ASP A 131 -26.67 21.75 7.74
CA ASP A 131 -26.12 22.57 8.82
C ASP A 131 -26.10 22.02 10.26
N GLU A 132 -24.90 21.93 10.84
CA GLU A 132 -24.71 22.51 12.19
C GLU A 132 -23.33 23.15 12.32
N ASP A 133 -23.39 24.48 12.24
CA ASP A 133 -22.39 25.48 12.60
C ASP A 133 -21.99 25.28 14.08
N THR A 134 -20.72 24.97 14.35
CA THR A 134 -20.16 25.06 15.71
C THR A 134 -18.85 25.81 15.65
N GLU A 135 -18.96 27.13 15.76
CA GLU A 135 -17.92 28.01 16.28
C GLU A 135 -17.66 27.67 17.76
N GLU A 136 -16.56 27.00 18.11
CA GLU A 136 -15.93 27.18 19.43
C GLU A 136 -14.39 27.17 19.33
N GLU A 137 -13.90 28.41 19.37
CA GLU A 137 -12.68 29.01 19.92
C GLU A 137 -11.34 28.23 20.08
N PRO A 138 -10.22 28.92 19.79
CA PRO A 138 -8.87 28.38 19.92
C PRO A 138 -8.38 28.38 21.37
N SER A 139 -8.02 27.20 21.88
CA SER A 139 -7.25 27.08 23.13
C SER A 139 -5.76 27.26 22.84
N GLU A 140 -5.32 28.50 22.98
CA GLU A 140 -3.95 28.89 23.32
C GLU A 140 -3.52 28.19 24.62
N THR A 141 -2.35 27.53 24.67
CA THR A 141 -1.37 27.58 25.79
C THR A 141 -0.26 26.54 25.59
N GLY A 142 0.94 27.04 25.27
CA GLY A 142 2.22 26.73 25.95
C GLY A 142 2.76 25.29 25.95
N GLN A 143 3.94 25.11 25.35
CA GLN A 143 5.20 25.17 26.13
C GLN A 143 6.42 25.11 25.21
N GLU A 144 7.31 26.09 25.40
CA GLU A 144 8.71 26.07 25.00
C GLU A 144 9.38 24.78 25.50
N GLU A 145 9.97 24.00 24.59
CA GLU A 145 11.09 23.15 24.93
C GLU A 145 12.36 23.73 24.30
N ALA A 146 13.26 24.13 25.20
CA ALA A 146 14.57 24.66 24.89
C ALA A 146 15.46 23.63 24.17
N PRO A 147 16.44 24.09 23.37
CA PRO A 147 17.40 23.21 22.72
C PRO A 147 18.36 22.60 23.74
N GLY A 148 18.31 21.27 23.88
CA GLY A 148 19.34 20.51 24.55
C GLY A 148 20.61 20.48 23.71
N GLU A 149 21.53 21.41 23.97
CA GLU A 149 22.95 21.24 23.67
C GLU A 149 23.48 20.04 24.49
N GLY A 150 23.89 19.00 23.78
CA GLY A 150 24.30 17.72 24.37
C GLY A 150 25.49 17.12 23.62
N THR A 151 26.66 17.67 23.91
CA THR A 151 27.91 16.94 24.11
C THR A 151 28.58 16.30 22.88
N GLU A 152 29.58 17.05 22.40
CA GLU A 152 30.82 16.51 21.83
C GLU A 152 31.42 15.46 22.78
N ASP A 153 31.56 14.21 22.35
CA ASP A 153 32.48 13.26 22.96
C ASP A 153 33.15 12.42 21.87
N SER A 154 34.39 12.79 21.60
CA SER A 154 35.34 12.07 20.75
C SER A 154 35.51 10.62 21.18
N PRO A 155 35.90 9.73 20.27
CA PRO A 155 37.31 9.34 20.35
C PRO A 155 38.01 9.18 18.99
N GLU A 156 39.22 9.73 18.89
CA GLU A 156 40.28 9.18 18.04
C GLU A 156 40.60 7.74 18.50
N PRO A 157 40.95 6.86 17.56
CA PRO A 157 42.35 6.45 17.56
C PRO A 157 42.94 6.26 16.16
N GLY A 158 44.11 6.87 15.94
CA GLY A 158 45.36 6.15 15.65
C GLY A 158 45.60 5.65 14.22
N PRO A 159 46.72 6.05 13.57
CA PRO A 159 47.24 5.38 12.39
C PRO A 159 48.07 4.16 12.83
N ASP A 160 47.92 3.01 12.18
CA ASP A 160 49.06 2.10 12.02
C ASP A 160 48.89 1.19 10.79
N GLU A 161 49.91 1.27 9.95
CA GLU A 161 50.30 0.39 8.85
C GLU A 161 50.58 -1.06 9.38
N PRO A 162 50.88 -2.10 8.57
CA PRO A 162 51.68 -2.05 7.35
C PRO A 162 51.16 -2.85 6.15
N GLN A 163 51.70 -2.46 5.00
CA GLN A 163 51.75 -3.27 3.79
C GLN A 163 52.59 -4.52 4.05
N ASP A 164 52.02 -5.69 3.76
CA ASP A 164 52.81 -6.90 3.55
C ASP A 164 52.72 -7.33 2.08
N LYS A 165 53.87 -7.84 1.63
CA LYS A 165 54.40 -7.98 0.27
C LYS A 165 53.63 -8.87 -0.69
#